data_AF-A0A7C5J7U8-F1
#
_entry.id   AF-A0A7C5J7U8-F1
#
_cell.length_a   1.000
_cell.length_b   1.000
_cell.length_c   1.000
_cell.angle_alpha   90.00
_cell.angle_beta   90.00
_cell.angle_gamma   90.00
#
_symmetry.space_group_name_H-M   'P 1'
#
loop_
_entity.id
_entity.type
_entity.pdbx_description
1 polymer ?
#
loop_
_entity_poly.entity_id
_entity_poly.type
_entity_poly.pdbx_seq_one_letter_code
_entity_poly.pdbx_strand_id
1 'polypeptide(L)'
;MATTTPRGDGTWAADIAETGWYGFPANRDGIVKLANHGPGVATDVTKERRFPQDAEARCRAFLRRALPLLADAPVVGRRLCLYCDSPDGDLWIDRVPEAEGLIVASGGSGHAFKLGPLLGSIVADVVEGGTPPRRFRWRRPRDGREQARFFPVS
;
A
#
# COMPACT_ATOMS: atom_id res chain seq x y z
N MET A 1 13.68 24.00 36.06
CA MET A 1 14.23 23.44 34.81
C MET A 1 13.11 22.69 34.11
N ALA A 2 12.54 23.27 33.07
CA ALA A 2 11.54 22.61 32.24
C ALA A 2 12.28 21.72 31.24
N THR A 3 12.22 20.41 31.44
CA THR A 3 12.64 19.43 30.44
C THR A 3 11.58 19.39 29.34
N THR A 4 11.78 20.21 28.31
CA THR A 4 11.10 20.02 27.02
C THR A 4 11.55 18.67 26.46
N THR A 5 10.72 17.65 26.59
CA THR A 5 10.81 16.45 25.76
C THR A 5 10.76 16.91 24.30
N PRO A 6 11.75 16.58 23.45
CA PRO A 6 11.66 16.89 22.04
C PRO A 6 10.37 16.26 21.52
N ARG A 7 9.48 17.07 20.92
CA ARG A 7 8.42 16.52 20.07
C ARG A 7 9.17 15.90 18.90
N GLY A 8 9.25 14.58 18.90
CA GLY A 8 9.86 13.84 17.83
C GLY A 8 8.91 13.86 16.65
N ASP A 9 9.15 14.76 15.71
CA ASP A 9 8.51 14.85 14.40
C ASP A 9 8.98 13.70 13.48
N GLY A 10 9.30 12.55 14.08
CA GLY A 10 9.80 11.36 13.41
C GLY A 10 8.71 10.81 12.51
N THR A 11 8.72 11.25 11.26
CA THR A 11 7.87 10.70 10.20
C THR A 11 8.32 9.26 10.02
N TRP A 12 7.60 8.33 10.66
CA TRP A 12 7.91 6.92 10.58
C TRP A 12 7.43 6.39 9.21
N ALA A 13 8.31 6.39 8.21
CA ALA A 13 8.13 5.66 6.97
C ALA A 13 9.01 4.41 7.06
N ALA A 14 8.40 3.28 7.39
CA ALA A 14 9.18 2.06 7.57
C ALA A 14 9.65 1.49 6.23
N ASP A 15 10.67 0.64 6.34
CA ASP A 15 11.35 0.04 5.22
C ASP A 15 10.50 -1.07 4.59
N ILE A 16 9.62 -0.67 3.68
CA ILE A 16 8.77 -1.58 2.91
C ILE A 16 9.63 -2.52 2.05
N ALA A 17 10.77 -2.04 1.54
CA ALA A 17 11.60 -2.80 0.61
C ALA A 17 12.37 -3.92 1.32
N GLU A 18 12.85 -3.68 2.54
CA GLU A 18 13.61 -4.67 3.31
C GLU A 18 12.75 -5.50 4.28
N THR A 19 11.65 -4.94 4.78
CA THR A 19 10.86 -5.59 5.85
C THR A 19 9.39 -5.80 5.49
N GLY A 20 8.89 -5.10 4.47
CA GLY A 20 7.47 -5.03 4.14
C GLY A 20 6.63 -4.23 5.14
N TRP A 21 7.16 -3.78 6.29
CA TRP A 21 6.37 -3.03 7.26
C TRP A 21 6.28 -1.55 6.87
N TYR A 22 5.18 -0.90 7.24
CA TYR A 22 4.97 0.54 7.13
C TYR A 22 3.96 1.02 8.16
N GLY A 23 3.93 2.32 8.41
CA GLY A 23 3.07 2.87 9.44
C GLY A 23 2.91 4.37 9.31
N PHE A 24 2.20 4.94 10.28
CA PHE A 24 2.01 6.37 10.43
C PHE A 24 2.26 6.72 11.89
N PRO A 25 2.87 7.88 12.17
CA PRO A 25 3.08 8.34 13.53
C PRO A 25 1.75 8.55 14.26
N ALA A 26 1.83 8.77 15.57
CA ALA A 26 0.67 9.05 16.39
C ALA A 26 -0.13 10.23 15.82
N ASN A 27 -1.43 10.02 15.61
CA ASN A 27 -2.34 11.10 15.27
C ASN A 27 -2.66 11.96 16.52
N ARG A 28 -3.55 12.95 16.38
CA ARG A 28 -3.98 13.83 17.49
C ARG A 28 -4.57 13.08 18.70
N ASP A 29 -5.06 11.87 18.50
CA ASP A 29 -5.67 11.02 19.52
C ASP A 29 -4.65 10.02 20.10
N GLY A 30 -3.36 10.14 19.74
CA GLY A 30 -2.28 9.26 20.19
C GLY A 30 -2.22 7.91 19.47
N ILE A 31 -2.96 7.72 18.38
CA ILE A 31 -3.06 6.42 17.69
C ILE A 31 -1.95 6.29 16.65
N VAL A 32 -1.11 5.26 16.82
CA VAL A 32 -0.09 4.84 15.84
C VAL A 32 -0.67 3.77 14.92
N LYS A 33 -0.38 3.85 13.62
CA LYS A 33 -0.77 2.82 12.64
C LYS A 33 0.45 1.96 12.27
N LEU A 34 0.27 0.65 12.26
CA LEU A 34 1.23 -0.32 11.70
C LEU A 34 0.52 -1.22 10.68
N ALA A 35 1.19 -1.51 9.58
CA ALA A 35 0.71 -2.39 8.52
C ALA A 35 1.88 -3.11 7.83
N ASN A 36 1.57 -4.17 7.10
CA ASN A 36 2.55 -4.95 6.34
C ASN A 36 2.10 -5.06 4.87
N HIS A 37 3.03 -4.77 3.96
CA HIS A 37 2.97 -4.83 2.50
C HIS A 37 3.46 -6.19 1.97
N GLY A 38 3.44 -7.23 2.81
CA GLY A 38 3.76 -8.59 2.41
C GLY A 38 2.77 -9.16 1.38
N PRO A 39 2.89 -10.46 1.06
CA PRO A 39 2.21 -11.09 -0.08
C PRO A 39 0.68 -10.99 -0.04
N GLY A 40 0.10 -10.81 1.15
CA GLY A 40 -1.35 -10.77 1.33
C GLY A 40 -2.00 -12.12 1.01
N VAL A 41 -3.31 -12.10 0.80
CA VAL A 41 -4.10 -13.27 0.39
C VAL A 41 -4.99 -12.84 -0.76
N ALA A 42 -4.92 -13.55 -1.89
CA ALA A 42 -5.81 -13.32 -3.01
C ALA A 42 -7.27 -13.54 -2.57
N THR A 43 -8.12 -12.56 -2.83
CA THR A 43 -9.53 -12.60 -2.41
C THR A 43 -10.41 -11.91 -3.43
N ASP A 44 -11.69 -12.27 -3.40
CA ASP A 44 -12.75 -11.57 -4.11
C ASP A 44 -13.29 -10.42 -3.24
N VAL A 45 -13.64 -9.31 -3.87
CA VAL A 45 -14.13 -8.09 -3.18
C VAL A 45 -15.47 -8.31 -2.46
N THR A 46 -16.26 -9.30 -2.89
CA THR A 46 -17.58 -9.65 -2.34
C THR A 46 -17.50 -10.58 -1.13
N LYS A 47 -16.36 -11.23 -0.90
CA LYS A 47 -16.19 -12.16 0.22
C LYS A 47 -16.02 -11.43 1.54
N GLU A 48 -16.52 -12.06 2.60
CA GLU A 48 -16.28 -11.61 3.97
C GLU A 48 -14.78 -11.62 4.28
N ARG A 49 -14.28 -10.52 4.84
CA ARG A 49 -12.86 -10.34 5.15
C ARG A 49 -12.59 -10.79 6.58
N ARG A 50 -11.94 -11.94 6.73
CA ARG A 50 -11.56 -12.49 8.04
C ARG A 50 -10.13 -12.12 8.38
N PHE A 51 -9.93 -11.51 9.54
CA PHE A 51 -8.61 -11.15 10.02
C PHE A 51 -7.80 -12.43 10.31
N PRO A 52 -6.58 -12.59 9.76
CA PRO A 52 -5.74 -13.75 10.06
C PRO A 52 -5.46 -13.84 11.56
N GLN A 53 -5.57 -15.04 12.13
CA GLN A 53 -5.44 -15.26 13.57
C GLN A 53 -4.07 -14.85 14.12
N ASP A 54 -3.02 -14.99 13.30
CA ASP A 54 -1.63 -14.71 13.66
C ASP A 54 -1.17 -13.28 13.32
N ALA A 55 -2.04 -12.46 12.72
CA ALA A 55 -1.67 -11.12 12.27
C ALA A 55 -1.24 -10.20 13.42
N GLU A 56 -1.92 -10.23 14.56
CA GLU A 56 -1.51 -9.44 15.74
C GLU A 56 -0.15 -9.91 16.27
N ALA A 57 0.08 -11.22 16.36
CA ALA A 57 1.35 -11.76 16.83
C ALA A 57 2.54 -11.29 15.96
N ARG A 58 2.36 -11.26 14.62
CA ARG A 58 3.37 -10.71 13.69
C ARG A 58 3.62 -9.22 13.91
N CYS A 59 2.56 -8.42 14.08
CA CYS A 59 2.68 -6.99 14.40
C CYS A 59 3.45 -6.78 15.71
N ARG A 60 3.12 -7.55 16.77
CA ARG A 60 3.78 -7.50 18.07
C ARG A 60 5.27 -7.87 17.98
N ALA A 61 5.60 -8.88 17.18
CA ALA A 61 6.99 -9.29 16.96
C ALA A 61 7.80 -8.17 16.30
N PHE A 62 7.22 -7.50 15.29
CA PHE A 62 7.85 -6.33 14.68
C PHE A 62 8.00 -5.17 15.67
N LEU A 63 6.95 -4.83 16.43
CA LEU A 63 7.00 -3.76 17.42
C LEU A 63 8.07 -4.01 18.50
N ARG A 64 8.18 -5.22 19.05
CA ARG A 64 9.23 -5.55 20.02
C ARG A 64 10.64 -5.28 19.50
N ARG A 65 10.87 -5.50 18.20
CA ARG A 65 12.17 -5.27 17.57
C ARG A 65 12.41 -3.80 17.21
N ALA A 66 11.41 -3.14 16.64
CA ALA A 66 11.58 -1.83 16.01
C ALA A 66 11.10 -0.65 16.87
N LEU A 67 10.06 -0.84 17.68
CA LEU A 67 9.39 0.17 18.49
C LEU A 67 8.98 -0.42 19.86
N PRO A 68 9.95 -0.83 20.70
CA PRO A 68 9.67 -1.61 21.91
C PRO A 68 8.75 -0.90 22.90
N LEU A 69 8.75 0.44 22.92
CA LEU A 69 7.82 1.23 23.75
C LEU A 69 6.34 1.02 23.38
N LEU A 70 6.05 0.53 22.18
CA LEU A 70 4.69 0.24 21.71
C LEU A 70 4.38 -1.27 21.71
N ALA A 71 5.31 -2.12 22.14
CA ALA A 71 5.18 -3.58 22.05
C ALA A 71 3.88 -4.09 22.68
N ASP A 72 3.51 -3.55 23.85
CA ASP A 72 2.33 -3.94 24.62
C ASP A 72 1.21 -2.89 24.58
N ALA A 73 1.31 -1.91 23.67
CA ALA A 73 0.27 -0.90 23.52
C ALA A 73 -1.09 -1.54 23.17
N PRO A 74 -2.23 -1.04 23.72
CA PRO A 74 -3.55 -1.57 23.42
C PRO A 74 -3.89 -1.48 21.92
N VAL A 75 -4.47 -2.55 21.35
CA VAL A 75 -5.01 -2.49 19.98
C VAL A 75 -6.35 -1.78 20.01
N VAL A 76 -6.40 -0.58 19.46
CA VAL A 76 -7.64 0.22 19.37
C VAL A 76 -8.45 -0.06 18.11
N GLY A 77 -7.89 -0.78 17.13
CA GLY A 77 -8.59 -1.14 15.91
C GLY A 77 -7.78 -2.00 14.95
N ARG A 78 -8.50 -2.71 14.07
CA ARG A 78 -7.94 -3.54 12.99
C ARG A 78 -8.76 -3.41 11.72
N ARG A 79 -8.10 -3.40 10.57
CA ARG A 79 -8.73 -3.30 9.25
C ARG A 79 -7.96 -4.16 8.25
N LEU A 80 -8.69 -4.77 7.31
CA LEU A 80 -8.11 -5.37 6.12
C LEU A 80 -8.34 -4.41 4.95
N CYS A 81 -7.26 -4.14 4.22
CA CYS A 81 -7.27 -3.35 3.00
C CYS A 81 -7.09 -4.27 1.78
N LEU A 82 -7.50 -3.80 0.61
CA LEU A 82 -7.38 -4.52 -0.65
C LEU A 82 -6.46 -3.75 -1.58
N TYR A 83 -5.60 -4.48 -2.28
CA TYR A 83 -4.89 -3.98 -3.45
C TYR A 83 -5.46 -4.64 -4.69
N CYS A 84 -5.33 -3.93 -5.81
CA CYS A 84 -5.49 -4.47 -7.15
C CYS A 84 -4.12 -4.35 -7.80
N ASP A 85 -3.42 -5.47 -7.88
CA ASP A 85 -2.03 -5.53 -8.32
C ASP A 85 -1.98 -5.78 -9.82
N SER A 86 -1.07 -5.08 -10.51
CA SER A 86 -0.67 -5.40 -11.88
C SER A 86 0.54 -6.35 -11.86
N PRO A 87 0.74 -7.18 -12.91
CA PRO A 87 1.83 -8.17 -12.92
C PRO A 87 3.23 -7.57 -12.71
N ASP A 88 3.46 -6.35 -13.20
CA ASP A 88 4.75 -5.64 -13.09
C ASP A 88 4.76 -4.57 -11.99
N GLY A 89 3.68 -4.44 -11.21
CA GLY A 89 3.58 -3.49 -10.12
C GLY A 89 3.37 -2.03 -10.55
N ASP A 90 3.34 -1.70 -11.84
CA ASP A 90 3.07 -0.34 -12.32
C ASP A 90 1.56 -0.08 -12.51
N LEU A 91 1.13 1.17 -12.40
CA LEU A 91 -0.27 1.55 -12.67
C LEU A 91 -0.69 1.17 -14.10
N TRP A 92 -1.99 1.07 -14.31
CA TRP A 92 -2.59 0.83 -15.62
C TRP A 92 -3.60 1.94 -15.93
N ILE A 93 -3.16 2.94 -16.70
CA ILE A 93 -3.94 4.12 -17.07
C ILE A 93 -3.82 4.32 -18.57
N ASP A 94 -4.75 3.76 -19.35
CA ASP A 94 -4.75 3.86 -20.81
C ASP A 94 -6.10 3.43 -21.42
N ARG A 95 -6.25 3.63 -22.72
CA ARG A 95 -7.36 3.09 -23.52
C ARG A 95 -7.19 1.58 -23.69
N VAL A 96 -8.30 0.85 -23.75
CA VAL A 96 -8.33 -0.59 -24.02
C VAL A 96 -8.40 -0.81 -25.54
N PRO A 97 -7.37 -1.37 -26.20
CA PRO A 97 -7.32 -1.48 -27.66
C PRO A 97 -8.50 -2.25 -28.26
N GLU A 98 -9.00 -3.26 -27.55
CA GLU A 98 -10.08 -4.12 -27.99
C GLU A 98 -11.49 -3.61 -27.58
N ALA A 99 -11.60 -2.45 -26.93
CA ALA A 99 -12.88 -1.88 -26.49
C ALA A 99 -12.92 -0.36 -26.71
N GLU A 100 -13.56 0.06 -27.80
CA GLU A 100 -13.69 1.47 -28.16
C GLU A 100 -14.39 2.28 -27.05
N GLY A 101 -13.82 3.45 -26.75
CA GLY A 101 -14.33 4.35 -25.70
C GLY A 101 -14.01 3.90 -24.26
N LEU A 102 -13.46 2.70 -24.04
CA LEU A 102 -13.10 2.23 -22.71
C LEU A 102 -11.68 2.67 -22.31
N ILE A 103 -11.58 3.28 -21.14
CA ILE A 103 -10.32 3.63 -20.48
C ILE A 103 -10.25 2.89 -19.14
N VAL A 104 -9.09 2.32 -18.85
CA VAL A 104 -8.79 1.72 -17.55
C VAL A 104 -7.94 2.69 -16.73
N ALA A 105 -8.22 2.77 -15.42
CA ALA A 105 -7.39 3.41 -14.42
C ALA A 105 -7.33 2.49 -13.18
N SER A 106 -6.40 1.54 -13.18
CA SER A 106 -6.31 0.45 -12.21
C SER A 106 -4.85 0.05 -11.93
N GLY A 107 -4.62 -1.12 -11.31
CA GLY A 107 -3.28 -1.64 -11.04
C GLY A 107 -2.53 -0.81 -9.99
N GLY A 108 -3.24 -0.40 -8.93
CA GLY A 108 -2.66 0.48 -7.91
C GLY A 108 -1.49 -0.13 -7.14
N SER A 109 -1.38 -1.46 -7.15
CA SER A 109 -0.20 -2.23 -6.72
C SER A 109 0.33 -1.88 -5.32
N GLY A 110 -0.60 -1.44 -4.46
CA GLY A 110 -0.32 -1.00 -3.10
C GLY A 110 0.43 0.33 -2.94
N HIS A 111 0.66 1.09 -4.01
CA HIS A 111 1.43 2.33 -3.94
C HIS A 111 0.79 3.54 -4.64
N ALA A 112 -0.39 3.38 -5.25
CA ALA A 112 -1.09 4.47 -5.95
C ALA A 112 -1.42 5.69 -5.08
N PHE A 113 -1.65 5.52 -3.77
CA PHE A 113 -2.15 6.60 -2.91
C PHE A 113 -1.19 7.81 -2.85
N LYS A 114 0.13 7.59 -2.89
CA LYS A 114 1.12 8.68 -2.89
C LYS A 114 1.07 9.54 -4.17
N LEU A 115 0.48 9.00 -5.24
CA LEU A 115 0.28 9.68 -6.52
C LEU A 115 -1.10 10.32 -6.63
N GLY A 116 -1.97 10.18 -5.63
CA GLY A 116 -3.37 10.64 -5.65
C GLY A 116 -3.58 12.04 -6.23
N PRO A 117 -2.81 13.06 -5.83
CA PRO A 117 -2.93 14.41 -6.39
C PRO A 117 -2.70 14.52 -7.91
N LEU A 118 -1.95 13.58 -8.51
CA LEU A 118 -1.60 13.56 -9.93
C LEU A 118 -2.48 12.61 -10.75
N LEU A 119 -3.06 11.57 -10.13
CA LEU A 119 -3.78 10.54 -10.87
C LEU A 119 -4.99 11.10 -11.62
N GLY A 120 -5.73 12.04 -11.02
CA GLY A 120 -6.90 12.63 -11.65
C GLY A 120 -6.58 13.36 -12.95
N SER A 121 -5.52 14.18 -12.97
CA SER A 121 -5.11 14.89 -14.18
C SER A 121 -4.57 13.95 -15.25
N ILE A 122 -3.76 12.95 -14.86
CA ILE A 122 -3.26 11.94 -15.82
C ILE A 122 -4.42 11.19 -16.48
N VAL A 123 -5.43 10.79 -15.71
CA VAL A 123 -6.62 10.10 -16.24
C VAL A 123 -7.41 11.02 -17.17
N ALA A 124 -7.63 12.28 -16.77
CA ALA A 124 -8.34 13.26 -17.60
C ALA A 124 -7.63 13.51 -18.94
N ASP A 125 -6.31 13.70 -18.94
CA ASP A 125 -5.52 13.87 -20.16
C ASP A 125 -5.69 12.68 -21.10
N VAL A 126 -5.68 11.45 -20.57
CA VAL A 126 -5.90 10.24 -21.38
C VAL A 126 -7.31 10.23 -21.96
N VAL A 127 -8.33 10.62 -21.20
CA VAL A 127 -9.72 10.75 -21.67
C VAL A 127 -9.83 11.71 -22.85
N GLU A 128 -9.15 12.85 -22.77
CA GLU A 128 -9.17 13.93 -23.77
C GLU A 128 -8.33 13.65 -25.03
N GLY A 129 -7.69 12.49 -25.13
CA GLY A 129 -6.89 12.09 -26.31
C GLY A 129 -5.38 12.22 -26.11
N GLY A 130 -4.95 12.63 -24.92
CA GLY A 130 -3.56 12.63 -24.50
C GLY A 130 -2.97 11.23 -24.39
N THR A 131 -1.64 11.20 -24.27
CA THR A 131 -0.87 9.95 -24.13
C THR A 131 -0.40 9.77 -22.69
N PRO A 132 -0.68 8.63 -22.04
CA PRO A 132 -0.23 8.42 -20.66
C PRO A 132 1.29 8.24 -20.57
N PRO A 133 1.88 8.44 -19.37
CA PRO A 133 3.26 8.05 -19.10
C PRO A 133 3.55 6.65 -19.59
N ARG A 134 4.70 6.44 -20.24
CA ARG A 134 5.04 5.16 -20.90
C ARG A 134 4.83 3.93 -20.02
N ARG A 135 5.11 4.06 -18.71
CA ARG A 135 5.01 2.97 -17.74
C ARG A 135 3.57 2.65 -17.30
N PHE A 136 2.61 3.53 -17.56
CA PHE A 136 1.19 3.32 -17.22
C PHE A 136 0.35 2.82 -18.40
N ARG A 137 0.95 2.76 -19.59
CA ARG A 137 0.29 2.36 -20.84
C ARG A 137 -0.29 0.95 -20.79
N TRP A 138 -1.24 0.72 -21.69
CA TRP A 138 -1.78 -0.59 -21.97
C TRP A 138 -0.68 -1.56 -22.38
N ARG A 139 -0.73 -2.75 -21.78
CA ARG A 139 0.21 -3.83 -22.00
C ARG A 139 -0.49 -5.16 -21.75
N ARG A 140 -0.16 -6.16 -22.54
CA ARG A 140 -0.65 -7.51 -22.28
C ARG A 140 0.05 -8.05 -21.02
N PRO A 141 -0.69 -8.65 -20.07
CA PRO A 141 -0.08 -9.36 -18.96
C PRO A 141 0.96 -10.35 -19.51
N ARG A 142 2.20 -10.25 -19.04
CA ARG A 142 3.20 -11.29 -19.29
C ARG A 142 3.08 -12.33 -18.17
N ASP A 143 3.28 -13.60 -18.49
CA ASP A 143 3.43 -14.63 -17.46
C ASP A 143 4.60 -14.24 -16.55
N GLY A 144 4.33 -13.99 -15.26
CA GLY A 144 5.35 -13.47 -14.36
C GLY A 144 4.83 -13.25 -12.94
N ARG A 145 5.73 -13.41 -11.97
CA ARG A 145 5.46 -13.18 -10.54
C ARG A 145 5.17 -11.70 -10.28
N GLU A 146 4.22 -11.44 -9.38
CA GLU A 146 3.88 -10.10 -8.88
C GLU A 146 5.12 -9.42 -8.28
N GLN A 147 5.54 -8.29 -8.86
CA GLN A 147 6.79 -7.62 -8.47
C GLN A 147 6.64 -6.61 -7.33
N ALA A 148 5.42 -6.16 -7.02
CA ALA A 148 5.19 -5.10 -6.05
C ALA A 148 5.24 -5.58 -4.59
N ARG A 149 5.13 -6.88 -4.33
CA ARG A 149 5.01 -7.44 -2.98
C ARG A 149 6.37 -7.68 -2.36
N PHE A 150 6.47 -7.38 -1.06
CA PHE A 150 7.61 -7.84 -0.28
C PHE A 150 7.48 -9.35 -0.01
N PHE A 151 8.50 -10.11 -0.40
CA PHE A 151 8.67 -11.51 -0.03
C PHE A 151 9.92 -11.62 0.84
N PRO A 152 9.84 -12.13 2.08
CA PRO A 152 11.03 -12.35 2.88
C PRO A 152 11.94 -13.35 2.17
N VAL A 153 13.24 -13.04 2.10
CA VAL A 153 14.25 -13.98 1.60
C VAL A 153 14.41 -15.08 2.65
N SER A 154 14.31 -16.34 2.21
CA SER A 154 14.47 -17.54 3.04
C SER A 154 15.87 -17.68 3.62
#